data_AF-A0A358MD77-F1
#
_entry.id   AF-A0A358MD77-F1
#
_cell.length_a   1.000
_cell.length_b   1.000
_cell.length_c   1.000
_cell.angle_alpha   90.00
_cell.angle_beta   90.00
_cell.angle_gamma   90.00
#
_symmetry.space_group_name_H-M   'P 1'
#
loop_
_entity.id
_entity.type
_entity.pdbx_description
1 polymer ?
#
loop_
_entity_poly.entity_id
_entity_poly.type
_entity_poly.pdbx_seq_one_letter_code
_entity_poly.pdbx_strand_id
1 'polypeptide(L)'
;MSNQLETERARAAQWFRDLRDQIVAAFETLEDTHSQGPMAKAAPGRFEVSQTKRHSDDGSDAGGGLMSVMRGGRVFEKVGV
;
A
#
# COMPACT_ATOMS: atom_id res chain seq x y z
N MET A 1 8.28 -31.63 1.88
CA MET A 1 8.09 -30.72 0.73
C MET A 1 7.08 -29.59 1.04
N SER A 2 5.91 -29.84 1.64
CA SER A 2 4.94 -28.76 1.98
C SER A 2 5.49 -27.64 2.87
N ASN A 3 6.27 -27.97 3.91
CA ASN A 3 6.81 -26.98 4.85
C ASN A 3 7.78 -25.97 4.18
N GLN A 4 8.49 -26.40 3.14
CA GLN A 4 9.40 -25.50 2.39
C GLN A 4 8.61 -24.50 1.54
N LEU A 5 7.54 -24.94 0.86
CA LEU A 5 6.68 -24.04 0.09
C LEU A 5 5.94 -23.03 0.97
N GLU A 6 5.52 -23.42 2.17
CA GLU A 6 4.91 -22.51 3.14
C GLU A 6 5.89 -21.43 3.59
N THR A 7 7.13 -21.82 3.89
CA THR A 7 8.20 -20.88 4.27
C THR A 7 8.49 -19.88 3.15
N GLU A 8 8.62 -20.36 1.91
CA GLU A 8 8.88 -19.50 0.75
C GLU A 8 7.72 -18.53 0.46
N ARG A 9 6.47 -18.98 0.60
CA ARG A 9 5.30 -18.12 0.48
C ARG A 9 5.27 -17.05 1.57
N ALA A 10 5.57 -17.41 2.81
CA ALA A 10 5.62 -16.46 3.92
C ALA A 10 6.70 -15.39 3.68
N ARG A 11 7.89 -15.81 3.23
CA ARG A 11 8.99 -14.91 2.88
C ARG A 11 8.61 -13.95 1.75
N ALA A 12 8.04 -14.46 0.66
CA ALA A 12 7.58 -13.64 -0.45
C ALA A 12 6.50 -12.64 -0.01
N ALA A 13 5.51 -13.11 0.77
CA ALA A 13 4.44 -12.25 1.26
C ALA A 13 4.97 -11.13 2.17
N GLN A 14 5.97 -11.41 2.99
CA GLN A 14 6.63 -10.37 3.80
C GLN A 14 7.37 -9.37 2.92
N TRP A 15 8.15 -9.85 1.95
CA TRP A 15 8.88 -8.99 1.02
C TRP A 15 7.95 -8.04 0.25
N PHE A 16 6.79 -8.50 -0.21
CA PHE A 16 5.82 -7.64 -0.88
C PHE A 16 5.22 -6.56 0.06
N ARG A 17 5.01 -6.88 1.34
CA ARG A 17 4.57 -5.89 2.34
C ARG A 17 5.65 -4.83 2.56
N ASP A 18 6.90 -5.25 2.72
CA ASP A 18 8.02 -4.34 2.93
C ASP A 18 8.24 -3.43 1.70
N LEU A 19 8.06 -3.97 0.49
CA LEU A 19 8.14 -3.18 -0.74
C LEU A 19 7.01 -2.15 -0.82
N ARG A 20 5.77 -2.53 -0.49
CA ARG A 20 4.64 -1.59 -0.43
C ARG A 20 4.95 -0.46 0.54
N ASP A 21 5.45 -0.78 1.74
CA ASP A 21 5.72 0.21 2.78
C ASP A 21 6.82 1.20 2.34
N GLN A 22 7.85 0.72 1.63
CA GLN A 22 8.87 1.58 1.04
C GLN A 22 8.31 2.52 -0.02
N ILE A 23 7.43 2.02 -0.90
CA ILE A 23 6.81 2.84 -1.95
C ILE A 23 5.88 3.89 -1.34
N VAL A 24 5.05 3.50 -0.35
CA VAL A 24 4.18 4.40 0.40
C VAL A 24 5.00 5.52 1.05
N ALA A 25 6.07 5.18 1.75
CA ALA A 25 6.94 6.17 2.40
C ALA A 25 7.59 7.13 1.39
N ALA A 26 7.98 6.64 0.21
CA ALA A 26 8.54 7.48 -0.84
C ALA A 26 7.52 8.51 -1.35
N PHE A 27 6.27 8.10 -1.60
CA PHE A 27 5.19 9.01 -2.00
C PHE A 27 4.84 10.03 -0.92
N GLU A 28 4.75 9.62 0.34
CA GLU A 28 4.47 10.54 1.46
C GLU A 28 5.62 11.54 1.68
N THR A 29 6.87 11.11 1.45
CA THR A 29 8.03 12.01 1.47
C THR A 29 7.94 13.09 0.38
N LEU A 30 7.49 12.73 -0.82
CA LEU A 30 7.26 13.71 -1.90
C LEU A 30 6.17 14.72 -1.53
N GLU A 31 5.08 14.26 -0.91
CA GLU A 31 4.02 15.12 -0.36
C GLU A 31 4.53 16.08 0.71
N ASP A 32 5.39 15.60 1.61
CA ASP A 32 5.93 16.38 2.73
C ASP A 32 6.94 17.44 2.30
N THR A 33 7.79 17.08 1.34
CA THR A 33 8.89 17.95 0.90
C THR A 33 8.45 18.99 -0.12
N HIS A 34 7.23 18.88 -0.67
CA HIS A 34 6.63 19.85 -1.58
C HIS A 34 6.23 21.16 -0.86
N SER A 35 7.24 21.99 -0.62
CA SER A 35 7.15 23.24 0.15
C SER A 35 6.98 24.50 -0.71
N GLN A 36 7.12 24.39 -2.04
CA GLN A 36 7.06 25.51 -2.98
C GLN A 36 6.25 25.16 -4.23
N GLY A 37 5.67 26.18 -4.86
CA GLY A 37 4.86 26.02 -6.08
C GLY A 37 3.37 25.79 -5.82
N PRO A 38 2.61 25.38 -6.85
CA PRO A 38 1.18 25.12 -6.73
C PRO A 38 0.89 24.12 -5.60
N MET A 39 -0.22 24.31 -4.90
CA MET A 39 -0.69 23.40 -3.84
C MET A 39 0.24 23.23 -2.61
N ALA A 40 1.37 23.93 -2.52
CA ALA A 40 2.29 23.85 -1.38
C ALA A 40 1.65 24.20 -0.02
N LYS A 41 0.55 24.99 -0.03
CA LYS A 41 -0.23 25.35 1.17
C LYS A 41 -1.32 24.33 1.54
N ALA A 42 -1.64 23.36 0.68
CA ALA A 42 -2.60 22.32 1.00
C ALA A 42 -2.03 21.37 2.08
N ALA A 43 -2.81 20.45 2.62
CA ALA A 43 -2.27 19.41 3.51
C ALA A 43 -1.52 18.35 2.68
N PRO A 44 -0.39 17.80 3.15
CA PRO A 44 0.27 16.69 2.47
C PRO A 44 -0.67 15.50 2.39
N GLY A 45 -0.67 14.81 1.25
CA GLY A 45 -1.40 13.57 1.11
C GLY A 45 -0.82 12.48 2.01
N ARG A 46 -1.71 11.59 2.48
CA ARG A 46 -1.38 10.38 3.25
C ARG A 46 -2.14 9.19 2.70
N PHE A 47 -1.55 8.00 2.82
CA PHE A 47 -2.22 6.78 2.41
C PHE A 47 -3.24 6.31 3.45
N GLU A 48 -4.43 5.94 2.97
CA GLU A 48 -5.37 5.12 3.71
C GLU A 48 -5.15 3.66 3.33
N VAL A 49 -4.92 2.80 4.32
CA VAL A 49 -4.71 1.36 4.11
C VAL A 49 -5.96 0.60 4.52
N SER A 50 -6.45 -0.25 3.63
CA SER A 50 -7.63 -1.08 3.86
C SER A 50 -7.36 -2.54 3.49
N GLN A 51 -7.90 -3.47 4.28
CA GLN A 51 -7.80 -4.89 3.98
C GLN A 51 -8.91 -5.31 3.01
N THR A 52 -8.54 -6.04 1.97
CA THR A 52 -9.49 -6.72 1.08
C THR A 52 -9.49 -8.21 1.37
N LYS A 53 -10.65 -8.84 1.21
CA LYS A 53 -10.82 -10.30 1.30
C LYS A 53 -11.54 -10.78 0.05
N ARG A 54 -11.10 -11.89 -0.51
CA ARG A 54 -11.85 -12.58 -1.58
C ARG A 54 -12.92 -13.45 -0.95
N HIS A 55 -14.06 -13.52 -1.62
CA HIS A 55 -15.14 -14.42 -1.25
C HIS A 55 -14.84 -15.83 -1.77
N SER A 56 -15.20 -16.85 -0.99
CA SER A 56 -15.26 -18.25 -1.42
C SER A 56 -16.64 -18.81 -1.13
N ASP A 57 -17.23 -19.51 -2.09
CA ASP A 57 -18.58 -20.09 -1.98
C ASP A 57 -18.64 -21.21 -0.93
N ASP A 58 -17.51 -21.85 -0.63
CA ASP A 58 -17.37 -22.92 0.38
C ASP A 58 -16.93 -22.40 1.76
N GLY A 59 -16.77 -21.08 1.93
CA GLY A 59 -16.31 -20.46 3.17
C GLY A 59 -14.82 -20.62 3.48
N SER A 60 -14.03 -21.21 2.59
CA SER A 60 -12.57 -21.30 2.75
C SER A 60 -11.88 -19.94 2.57
N ASP A 61 -10.65 -19.83 3.09
CA ASP A 61 -9.84 -18.62 2.90
C ASP A 61 -9.35 -18.50 1.46
N ALA A 62 -10.02 -17.66 0.66
CA ALA A 62 -9.62 -17.30 -0.70
C ALA A 62 -8.53 -16.21 -0.75
N GLY A 63 -7.98 -15.83 0.40
CA GLY A 63 -6.97 -14.80 0.58
C GLY A 63 -7.53 -13.40 0.39
N GLY A 64 -6.63 -12.47 0.06
CA GLY A 64 -6.95 -11.05 -0.03
C GLY A 64 -5.71 -10.21 -0.27
N GLY A 65 -5.78 -8.95 0.13
CA GLY A 65 -4.66 -8.03 0.01
C GLY A 65 -4.82 -6.81 0.92
N LEU A 66 -3.86 -5.90 0.82
CA LEU A 66 -3.92 -4.60 1.45
C LEU A 66 -3.88 -3.57 0.31
N MET A 67 -4.88 -2.69 0.29
CA MET A 67 -4.96 -1.60 -0.66
C MET A 67 -4.55 -0.32 0.06
N SER A 68 -3.53 0.36 -0.46
CA SER A 68 -3.13 1.68 0.02
C SER A 68 -3.57 2.71 -1.01
N VAL A 69 -4.39 3.69 -0.63
CA VAL A 69 -4.81 4.77 -1.55
C VAL A 69 -4.58 6.13 -0.92
N MET A 70 -4.01 7.05 -1.68
CA MET A 70 -3.95 8.47 -1.37
C MET A 70 -4.80 9.24 -2.39
N ARG A 71 -5.54 10.25 -1.94
CA ARG A 71 -6.37 11.13 -2.78
C ARG A 71 -6.26 12.57 -2.29
N GLY A 72 -6.26 13.50 -3.23
CA GLY A 72 -6.23 14.94 -2.92
C GLY A 72 -4.95 15.39 -2.25
N GLY A 73 -3.81 14.76 -2.56
CA GLY A 73 -2.50 15.21 -2.12
C GLY A 73 -2.07 16.53 -2.77
N ARG A 74 -1.03 17.15 -2.23
CA ARG A 74 -0.37 18.34 -2.80
C ARG A 74 0.24 18.04 -4.16
N VAL A 75 0.84 16.86 -4.29
CA VAL A 75 1.61 16.43 -5.46
C VAL A 75 0.79 15.46 -6.30
N PHE A 76 0.14 14.49 -5.65
CA PHE A 76 -0.63 13.46 -6.32
C PHE A 76 -2.13 13.65 -6.11
N GLU A 77 -2.86 13.88 -7.20
CA GLU A 77 -4.33 13.91 -7.15
C GLU A 77 -4.88 12.56 -6.67
N LYS A 78 -4.28 11.46 -7.14
CA LYS A 78 -4.61 10.10 -6.69
C LYS A 78 -3.48 9.11 -7.00
N VAL A 79 -3.16 8.26 -6.05
CA VAL A 79 -2.21 7.14 -6.23
C VAL A 79 -2.65 5.93 -5.41
N GLY A 80 -2.38 4.72 -5.91
CA GLY A 80 -2.63 3.47 -5.22
C GLY A 80 -1.41 2.55 -5.26
N VAL A 81 -1.14 1.86 -4.16
CA VAL A 81 -0.06 0.87 -3.99
C VAL A 81 -0.64 -0.41 -3.41
#